data_AF-A0A915AEP8-F1
#
_entry.id   AF-A0A915AEP8-F1
#
_cell.length_a   1.000
_cell.length_b   1.000
_cell.length_c   1.000
_cell.angle_alpha   90.00
_cell.angle_beta   90.00
_cell.angle_gamma   90.00
#
_symmetry.space_group_name_H-M   'P 1'
#
loop_
_entity.id
_entity.type
_entity.pdbx_description
1 polymer ?
#
loop_
_entity_poly.entity_id
_entity_poly.type
_entity_poly.pdbx_seq_one_letter_code
_entity_poly.pdbx_strand_id
1 'polypeptide(L)'
;MMGTEAVLAKYAGSEMRIPPLEALFEPSFYIPFITFFVLFSIIGYLVRTFAWRNYSGFRQYRLRNLTVCIIHSIISGGFTFSFTLLHPEVMFSDTLYWYKPWSIYIPILSMAYFVCDAIDMLKHEISRWTIELLVHHAASIFVFACAVLPRKFIPYAYWALLMEVNSIFLHMRSLMQIIGSNVTNRDIYRMVRWFNFMTFIIFRFAVQMWQINWAWQHRHRMHPFYTFVAVVGGGFFLVTNTVLFIRVLASDGFLGEYAKNHTAIHRDTQGSVRIMQDTKNS
;
A
#
# COMPACT_ATOMS: atom_id res chain seq x y z
N MET A 1 -27.47 2.66 18.53
CA MET A 1 -26.77 1.56 19.23
C MET A 1 -27.23 0.17 18.76
N MET A 2 -28.52 -0.07 18.49
CA MET A 2 -29.03 -1.38 18.01
C MET A 2 -28.36 -1.93 16.73
N GLY A 3 -27.89 -1.09 15.81
CA GLY A 3 -27.26 -1.55 14.57
C GLY A 3 -25.89 -2.22 14.76
N THR A 4 -25.10 -1.81 15.74
CA THR A 4 -23.74 -2.35 15.94
C THR A 4 -23.77 -3.73 16.58
N GLU A 5 -24.66 -3.96 17.54
CA GLU A 5 -24.82 -5.26 18.20
C GLU A 5 -25.34 -6.33 17.25
N ALA A 6 -26.31 -5.98 16.39
CA ALA A 6 -26.81 -6.87 15.35
C ALA A 6 -25.70 -7.29 14.36
N VAL A 7 -24.80 -6.36 14.00
CA VAL A 7 -23.63 -6.67 13.15
C VAL A 7 -22.66 -7.60 13.89
N LEU A 8 -22.34 -7.31 15.16
CA LEU A 8 -21.46 -8.17 15.95
C LEU A 8 -22.02 -9.59 16.11
N ALA A 9 -23.33 -9.72 16.31
CA ALA A 9 -24.01 -11.00 16.38
C ALA A 9 -23.94 -11.77 15.05
N LYS A 10 -24.18 -11.09 13.91
CA LYS A 10 -24.09 -11.69 12.57
C LYS A 10 -22.70 -12.27 12.27
N TYR A 11 -21.65 -11.58 12.72
CA TYR A 11 -20.27 -11.94 12.44
C TYR A 11 -19.58 -12.69 13.58
N ALA A 12 -20.32 -13.08 14.62
CA ALA A 12 -19.80 -13.91 15.71
C ALA A 12 -19.22 -15.22 15.16
N GLY A 13 -18.04 -15.62 15.66
CA GLY A 13 -17.35 -16.84 15.23
C GLY A 13 -16.74 -16.78 13.82
N SER A 14 -16.78 -15.64 13.13
CA SER A 14 -16.22 -15.53 11.77
C SER A 14 -14.71 -15.73 11.72
N GLU A 15 -14.00 -15.52 12.83
CA GLU A 15 -12.60 -15.87 12.99
C GLU A 15 -12.33 -17.38 12.88
N MET A 16 -13.34 -18.25 13.08
CA MET A 16 -13.23 -19.71 13.06
C MET A 16 -13.69 -20.35 11.74
N ARG A 17 -14.00 -19.55 10.72
CA ARG A 17 -14.40 -20.04 9.39
C ARG A 17 -13.73 -19.23 8.27
N ILE A 18 -13.92 -19.64 7.03
CA ILE A 18 -13.44 -18.88 5.86
C ILE A 18 -14.17 -17.52 5.78
N PRO A 19 -13.52 -16.43 5.30
CA PRO A 19 -14.17 -15.13 5.14
C PRO A 19 -15.53 -15.23 4.43
N PRO A 20 -16.59 -14.61 4.98
CA PRO A 20 -17.91 -14.64 4.36
C PRO A 20 -17.92 -13.78 3.10
N LEU A 21 -17.84 -14.39 1.92
CA LEU A 21 -17.77 -13.67 0.63
C LEU A 21 -19.05 -12.89 0.31
N GLU A 22 -20.19 -13.33 0.83
CA GLU A 22 -21.46 -12.60 0.74
C GLU A 22 -21.39 -11.18 1.34
N ALA A 23 -20.45 -10.94 2.28
CA ALA A 23 -20.22 -9.64 2.88
C ALA A 23 -19.70 -8.58 1.89
N LEU A 24 -19.25 -8.99 0.69
CA LEU A 24 -18.90 -8.08 -0.41
C LEU A 24 -20.13 -7.35 -0.96
N PHE A 25 -21.29 -8.00 -0.92
CA PHE A 25 -22.55 -7.44 -1.42
C PHE A 25 -23.33 -6.68 -0.35
N GLU A 26 -22.77 -6.55 0.85
CA GLU A 26 -23.38 -5.74 1.89
C GLU A 26 -23.15 -4.24 1.69
N PRO A 27 -24.16 -3.39 1.99
CA PRO A 27 -24.03 -1.94 1.92
C PRO A 27 -22.86 -1.39 2.74
N SER A 28 -22.52 -2.08 3.84
CA SER A 28 -21.38 -1.74 4.71
C SER A 28 -20.02 -1.86 4.02
N PHE A 29 -19.91 -2.65 2.94
CA PHE A 29 -18.69 -2.79 2.14
C PHE A 29 -18.77 -2.04 0.81
N TYR A 30 -19.77 -2.33 -0.03
CA TYR A 30 -19.75 -1.83 -1.41
C TYR A 30 -20.00 -0.32 -1.49
N ILE A 31 -20.78 0.27 -0.57
CA ILE A 31 -21.00 1.73 -0.56
C ILE A 31 -19.69 2.47 -0.25
N PRO A 32 -18.97 2.17 0.85
CA PRO A 32 -17.66 2.79 1.08
C PRO A 32 -16.65 2.50 -0.04
N PHE A 33 -16.61 1.26 -0.55
CA PHE A 33 -15.67 0.89 -1.62
C PHE A 33 -15.88 1.74 -2.88
N ILE A 34 -17.12 1.81 -3.39
CA ILE A 34 -17.46 2.63 -4.57
C ILE A 34 -17.20 4.11 -4.29
N THR A 35 -17.54 4.58 -3.09
CA THR A 35 -17.31 5.98 -2.70
C THR A 35 -15.82 6.34 -2.74
N PHE A 36 -14.95 5.52 -2.14
CA PHE A 36 -13.51 5.75 -2.16
C PHE A 36 -12.90 5.55 -3.54
N PHE A 37 -13.42 4.60 -4.34
CA PHE A 37 -13.00 4.42 -5.73
C PHE A 37 -13.29 5.66 -6.58
N VAL A 38 -14.50 6.23 -6.45
CA VAL A 38 -14.88 7.48 -7.12
C VAL A 38 -14.02 8.64 -6.60
N LEU A 39 -13.81 8.74 -5.29
CA LEU A 39 -12.96 9.77 -4.68
C LEU A 39 -11.55 9.75 -5.27
N PHE A 40 -10.88 8.59 -5.32
CA PHE A 40 -9.53 8.48 -5.90
C PHE A 40 -9.52 8.68 -7.42
N SER A 41 -10.60 8.31 -8.11
CA SER A 41 -10.75 8.62 -9.54
C SER A 41 -10.82 10.13 -9.78
N ILE A 42 -11.56 10.87 -8.94
CA ILE A 42 -11.63 12.34 -8.96
C ILE A 42 -10.27 12.95 -8.61
N ILE A 43 -9.61 12.49 -7.54
CA ILE A 43 -8.27 12.97 -7.15
C ILE A 43 -7.29 12.75 -8.31
N GLY A 44 -7.27 11.55 -8.90
CA GLY A 44 -6.43 11.24 -10.06
C GLY A 44 -6.73 12.15 -11.26
N TYR A 45 -8.00 12.45 -11.52
CA TYR A 45 -8.39 13.40 -12.56
C TYR A 45 -7.90 14.83 -12.27
N LEU A 46 -8.06 15.32 -11.03
CA LEU A 46 -7.60 16.63 -10.60
C LEU A 46 -6.06 16.74 -10.71
N VAL A 47 -5.32 15.72 -10.26
CA VAL A 47 -3.86 15.67 -10.39
C VAL A 47 -3.43 15.67 -11.86
N ARG A 48 -4.09 14.89 -12.72
CA ARG A 48 -3.83 14.92 -14.17
C ARG A 48 -4.14 16.28 -14.80
N THR A 49 -5.17 16.97 -14.32
CA THR A 49 -5.58 18.27 -14.85
C THR A 49 -4.65 19.39 -14.40
N PHE A 50 -4.27 19.44 -13.12
CA PHE A 50 -3.62 20.61 -12.53
C PHE A 50 -2.13 20.41 -12.22
N ALA A 51 -1.67 19.20 -11.91
CA ALA A 51 -0.30 18.96 -11.48
C ALA A 51 0.65 18.61 -12.64
N TRP A 52 1.91 19.02 -12.49
CA TRP A 52 3.05 18.64 -13.35
C TRP A 52 2.89 19.00 -14.83
N ARG A 53 2.19 20.11 -15.15
CA ARG A 53 1.97 20.58 -16.53
C ARG A 53 3.26 20.89 -17.31
N ASN A 54 4.34 21.24 -16.59
CA ASN A 54 5.63 21.59 -17.19
C ASN A 54 6.46 20.36 -17.63
N TYR A 55 6.00 19.14 -17.32
CA TYR A 55 6.63 17.89 -17.76
C TYR A 55 5.82 17.27 -18.89
N SER A 56 6.43 16.40 -19.70
CA SER A 56 5.73 15.68 -20.78
C SER A 56 6.05 14.17 -20.76
N GLY A 57 5.24 13.41 -21.49
CA GLY A 57 5.42 11.98 -21.69
C GLY A 57 5.38 11.15 -20.41
N PHE A 58 6.16 10.07 -20.39
CA PHE A 58 6.15 9.08 -19.31
C PHE A 58 6.59 9.66 -17.96
N ARG A 59 7.52 10.64 -17.95
CA ARG A 59 7.96 11.33 -16.73
C ARG A 59 6.80 12.08 -16.06
N GLN A 60 5.98 12.78 -16.85
CA GLN A 60 4.80 13.48 -16.34
C GLN A 60 3.79 12.50 -15.73
N TYR A 61 3.52 11.39 -16.41
CA TYR A 61 2.67 10.32 -15.89
C TYR A 61 3.17 9.83 -14.52
N ARG A 62 4.45 9.48 -14.40
CA ARG A 62 5.03 8.99 -13.14
C ARG A 62 4.89 10.01 -12.00
N LEU A 63 5.12 11.29 -12.27
CA LEU A 63 4.97 12.34 -11.26
C LEU A 63 3.52 12.46 -10.77
N ARG A 64 2.56 12.40 -11.69
CA ARG A 64 1.12 12.44 -11.38
C ARG A 64 0.69 11.22 -10.58
N ASN A 65 1.07 10.03 -11.02
CA ASN A 65 0.79 8.78 -10.33
C ASN A 65 1.36 8.81 -8.89
N LEU A 66 2.65 9.13 -8.73
CA LEU A 66 3.28 9.29 -7.41
C LEU A 66 2.60 10.31 -6.51
N THR A 67 2.04 11.38 -7.07
CA THR A 67 1.31 12.38 -6.29
C THR A 67 0.03 11.79 -5.68
N VAL A 68 -0.71 10.97 -6.44
CA VAL A 68 -1.89 10.27 -5.93
C VAL A 68 -1.46 9.23 -4.88
N CYS A 69 -0.35 8.50 -5.10
CA CYS A 69 0.20 7.58 -4.10
C CYS A 69 0.53 8.29 -2.78
N ILE A 70 1.17 9.47 -2.84
CA ILE A 70 1.48 10.26 -1.64
C ILE A 70 0.21 10.65 -0.88
N ILE A 71 -0.84 11.09 -1.59
CA ILE A 71 -2.12 11.44 -0.96
C ILE A 71 -2.71 10.23 -0.24
N HIS A 72 -2.71 9.06 -0.90
CA HIS A 72 -3.15 7.81 -0.29
C HIS A 72 -2.36 7.51 0.99
N SER A 73 -1.03 7.44 0.89
CA SER A 73 -0.15 7.06 2.01
C SER A 73 -0.23 8.03 3.19
N ILE A 74 -0.45 9.33 2.95
CA ILE A 74 -0.68 10.32 4.02
C ILE A 74 -1.98 10.02 4.76
N ILE A 75 -3.06 9.72 4.04
CA ILE A 75 -4.37 9.44 4.65
C ILE A 75 -4.33 8.11 5.40
N SER A 76 -3.91 7.02 4.75
CA SER A 76 -3.93 5.67 5.33
C SER A 76 -2.84 5.49 6.40
N GLY A 77 -1.60 5.87 6.10
CA GLY A 77 -0.48 5.80 7.02
C GLY A 77 -0.63 6.76 8.19
N GLY A 78 -1.03 8.01 7.94
CA GLY A 78 -1.27 9.00 9.00
C GLY A 78 -2.38 8.58 9.97
N PHE A 79 -3.48 8.04 9.45
CA PHE A 79 -4.57 7.52 10.28
C PHE A 79 -4.12 6.34 11.13
N THR A 80 -3.54 5.30 10.52
CA THR A 80 -3.19 4.06 11.22
C THR A 80 -2.05 4.27 12.22
N PHE A 81 -1.10 5.15 11.91
CA PHE A 81 -0.06 5.55 12.85
C PHE A 81 -0.66 6.28 14.05
N SER A 82 -1.50 7.29 13.82
CA SER A 82 -2.18 8.02 14.89
C SER A 82 -3.04 7.10 15.75
N PHE A 83 -3.81 6.21 15.12
CA PHE A 83 -4.63 5.23 15.83
C PHE A 83 -3.78 4.29 16.70
N THR A 84 -2.60 3.88 16.20
CA THR A 84 -1.69 3.02 16.96
C THR A 84 -1.13 3.71 18.20
N LEU A 85 -0.84 5.00 18.11
CA LEU A 85 -0.34 5.79 19.24
C LEU A 85 -1.44 6.12 20.26
N LEU A 86 -2.65 6.40 19.79
CA LEU A 86 -3.77 6.84 20.63
C LEU A 86 -4.56 5.67 21.25
N HIS A 87 -4.55 4.50 20.63
CA HIS A 87 -5.29 3.31 21.08
C HIS A 87 -4.41 2.05 21.14
N PRO A 88 -3.30 2.06 21.91
CA PRO A 88 -2.40 0.91 21.99
C PRO A 88 -3.09 -0.34 22.56
N GLU A 89 -4.00 -0.19 23.51
CA GLU A 89 -4.76 -1.32 24.08
C GLU A 89 -5.56 -2.07 23.01
N VAL A 90 -6.21 -1.33 22.09
CA VAL A 90 -6.94 -1.92 20.98
C VAL A 90 -5.99 -2.64 20.03
N MET A 91 -4.86 -1.99 19.69
CA MET A 91 -3.91 -2.56 18.74
C MET A 91 -3.29 -3.85 19.24
N PHE A 92 -2.85 -3.89 20.51
CA PHE A 92 -2.01 -4.96 21.04
C PHE A 92 -2.76 -5.99 21.90
N SER A 93 -3.90 -5.63 22.50
CA SER A 93 -4.66 -6.52 23.38
C SER A 93 -5.97 -7.03 22.76
N ASP A 94 -6.64 -6.22 21.93
CA ASP A 94 -7.91 -6.59 21.26
C ASP A 94 -7.79 -6.69 19.73
N THR A 95 -6.63 -7.12 19.26
CA THR A 95 -6.33 -7.20 17.81
C THR A 95 -7.30 -8.10 17.04
N LEU A 96 -7.83 -9.13 17.70
CA LEU A 96 -8.60 -10.19 17.04
C LEU A 96 -10.08 -9.79 16.89
N TYR A 97 -10.70 -9.28 17.96
CA TYR A 97 -12.15 -9.12 18.03
C TYR A 97 -12.62 -7.66 17.93
N TRP A 98 -11.74 -6.68 18.14
CA TRP A 98 -12.14 -5.28 18.12
C TRP A 98 -12.73 -4.86 16.78
N TYR A 99 -13.94 -4.29 16.84
CA TYR A 99 -14.64 -3.78 15.67
C TYR A 99 -15.52 -2.59 16.02
N LYS A 100 -15.48 -1.58 15.14
CA LYS A 100 -16.48 -0.51 15.04
C LYS A 100 -16.88 -0.34 13.59
N PRO A 101 -18.12 0.07 13.27
CA PRO A 101 -18.56 0.22 11.88
C PRO A 101 -17.65 1.09 11.00
N TRP A 102 -17.08 2.16 11.56
CA TRP A 102 -16.16 3.04 10.84
C TRP A 102 -14.75 2.45 10.67
N SER A 103 -14.37 1.45 11.48
CA SER A 103 -13.00 0.94 11.54
C SER A 103 -12.54 0.28 10.23
N ILE A 104 -13.47 -0.23 9.44
CA ILE A 104 -13.17 -0.86 8.14
C ILE A 104 -12.89 0.17 7.03
N TYR A 105 -13.20 1.45 7.24
CA TYR A 105 -13.14 2.45 6.16
C TYR A 105 -11.72 2.67 5.64
N ILE A 106 -10.70 2.66 6.50
CA ILE A 106 -9.31 2.88 6.08
C ILE A 106 -8.74 1.70 5.28
N PRO A 107 -8.96 0.43 5.68
CA PRO A 107 -8.69 -0.72 4.83
C PRO A 107 -9.45 -0.67 3.49
N ILE A 108 -10.76 -0.36 3.49
CA ILE A 108 -11.55 -0.27 2.26
C ILE A 108 -11.06 0.86 1.36
N LEU A 109 -10.71 2.01 1.92
CA LEU A 109 -10.10 3.14 1.21
C LEU A 109 -8.82 2.70 0.49
N SER A 110 -7.98 1.90 1.16
CA SER A 110 -6.75 1.36 0.59
C SER A 110 -7.01 0.33 -0.50
N MET A 111 -7.98 -0.58 -0.30
CA MET A 111 -8.41 -1.52 -1.33
C MET A 111 -8.91 -0.81 -2.59
N ALA A 112 -9.76 0.21 -2.44
CA ALA A 112 -10.30 0.98 -3.56
C ALA A 112 -9.18 1.75 -4.30
N TYR A 113 -8.27 2.39 -3.55
CA TYR A 113 -7.10 3.05 -4.12
C TYR A 113 -6.22 2.08 -4.92
N PHE A 114 -5.89 0.90 -4.39
CA PHE A 114 -5.04 -0.07 -5.09
C PHE A 114 -5.66 -0.54 -6.42
N VAL A 115 -6.99 -0.64 -6.50
CA VAL A 115 -7.67 -0.91 -7.78
C VAL A 115 -7.54 0.27 -8.74
N CYS A 116 -7.75 1.51 -8.27
CA CYS A 116 -7.54 2.70 -9.10
C CYS A 116 -6.11 2.78 -9.64
N ASP A 117 -5.12 2.55 -8.78
CA ASP A 117 -3.70 2.61 -9.13
C ASP A 117 -3.32 1.49 -10.09
N ALA A 118 -3.80 0.26 -9.86
CA ALA A 118 -3.60 -0.85 -10.77
C ALA A 118 -4.17 -0.57 -12.18
N ILE A 119 -5.37 0.02 -12.28
CA ILE A 119 -5.98 0.41 -13.56
C ILE A 119 -5.15 1.50 -14.23
N ASP A 120 -4.71 2.52 -13.49
CA ASP A 120 -3.90 3.62 -14.03
C ASP A 120 -2.55 3.12 -14.54
N MET A 121 -1.90 2.20 -13.82
CA MET A 121 -0.67 1.55 -14.23
C MET A 121 -0.83 0.73 -15.51
N LEU A 122 -1.83 -0.15 -15.58
CA LEU A 122 -2.09 -1.00 -16.75
C LEU A 122 -2.33 -0.20 -18.04
N LYS A 123 -2.85 1.02 -17.93
CA LYS A 123 -3.08 1.92 -19.06
C LYS A 123 -1.80 2.57 -19.61
N HIS A 124 -0.75 2.71 -18.79
CA HIS A 124 0.43 3.49 -19.17
C HIS A 124 1.70 2.65 -19.33
N GLU A 125 1.84 1.53 -18.60
CA GLU A 125 3.04 0.69 -18.67
C GLU A 125 2.75 -0.75 -18.25
N ILE A 126 3.22 -1.71 -19.04
CA ILE A 126 3.33 -3.12 -18.62
C ILE A 126 4.80 -3.51 -18.73
N SER A 127 5.50 -3.43 -17.59
CA SER A 127 6.88 -3.88 -17.41
C SER A 127 6.96 -4.91 -16.28
N ARG A 128 8.12 -5.56 -16.10
CA ARG A 128 8.35 -6.49 -14.98
C ARG A 128 8.05 -5.83 -13.63
N TRP A 129 8.39 -4.55 -13.48
CA TRP A 129 8.09 -3.78 -12.28
C TRP A 129 6.59 -3.54 -12.10
N THR A 130 5.88 -3.19 -13.18
CA THR A 130 4.42 -3.02 -13.13
C THR A 130 3.77 -4.32 -12.67
N ILE A 131 4.21 -5.47 -13.19
CA ILE A 131 3.68 -6.79 -12.81
C ILE A 131 3.97 -7.08 -11.34
N GLU A 132 5.20 -6.86 -10.86
CA GLU A 132 5.54 -7.04 -9.43
C GLU A 132 4.61 -6.20 -8.52
N LEU A 133 4.37 -4.93 -8.87
CA LEU A 133 3.52 -4.04 -8.10
C LEU A 133 2.02 -4.38 -8.24
N LEU A 134 1.55 -4.86 -9.39
CA LEU A 134 0.19 -5.36 -9.56
C LEU A 134 -0.07 -6.61 -8.71
N VAL A 135 0.89 -7.54 -8.64
CA VAL A 135 0.80 -8.72 -7.76
C VAL A 135 0.78 -8.28 -6.30
N HIS A 136 1.59 -7.28 -5.92
CA HIS A 136 1.54 -6.68 -4.59
C HIS A 136 0.17 -6.08 -4.29
N HIS A 137 -0.43 -5.29 -5.19
CA HIS A 137 -1.78 -4.73 -5.01
C HIS A 137 -2.85 -5.82 -4.87
N ALA A 138 -2.82 -6.84 -5.73
CA ALA A 138 -3.76 -7.96 -5.66
C ALA A 138 -3.66 -8.70 -4.31
N ALA A 139 -2.44 -8.97 -3.84
CA ALA A 139 -2.19 -9.58 -2.53
C ALA A 139 -2.68 -8.67 -1.39
N SER A 140 -2.43 -7.37 -1.45
CA SER A 140 -2.86 -6.41 -0.41
C SER A 140 -4.38 -6.32 -0.32
N ILE A 141 -5.08 -6.24 -1.46
CA ILE A 141 -6.55 -6.27 -1.52
C ILE A 141 -7.08 -7.55 -0.89
N PHE A 142 -6.49 -8.70 -1.24
CA PHE A 142 -6.91 -10.00 -0.72
C PHE A 142 -6.71 -10.11 0.81
N VAL A 143 -5.56 -9.69 1.34
CA VAL A 143 -5.28 -9.71 2.78
C VAL A 143 -6.22 -8.77 3.54
N PHE A 144 -6.50 -7.57 3.01
CA PHE A 144 -7.48 -6.67 3.64
C PHE A 144 -8.90 -7.20 3.58
N ALA A 145 -9.31 -7.85 2.48
CA ALA A 145 -10.60 -8.53 2.41
C ALA A 145 -10.74 -9.59 3.51
N CYS A 146 -9.66 -10.32 3.83
CA CYS A 146 -9.67 -11.31 4.91
C CYS A 146 -9.92 -10.72 6.30
N ALA A 147 -9.63 -9.44 6.55
CA ALA A 147 -9.98 -8.75 7.80
C ALA A 147 -11.35 -8.06 7.71
N VAL A 148 -11.58 -7.34 6.62
CA VAL A 148 -12.78 -6.53 6.42
C VAL A 148 -14.03 -7.40 6.35
N LEU A 149 -14.06 -8.44 5.52
CA LEU A 149 -15.24 -9.29 5.29
C LEU A 149 -15.79 -9.99 6.54
N PRO A 150 -14.96 -10.60 7.41
CA PRO A 150 -15.45 -11.17 8.67
C PRO A 150 -15.66 -10.14 9.77
N ARG A 151 -15.24 -8.87 9.58
CA ARG A 151 -15.26 -7.81 10.61
C ARG A 151 -14.43 -8.21 11.83
N LYS A 152 -13.28 -8.85 11.56
CA LYS A 152 -12.30 -9.34 12.54
C LYS A 152 -10.91 -8.89 12.11
N PHE A 153 -9.95 -8.90 13.04
CA PHE A 153 -8.55 -8.57 12.71
C PHE A 153 -8.36 -7.15 12.15
N ILE A 154 -9.25 -6.19 12.47
CA ILE A 154 -9.13 -4.83 11.95
C ILE A 154 -7.85 -4.14 12.44
N PRO A 155 -7.46 -4.23 13.73
CA PRO A 155 -6.16 -3.73 14.17
C PRO A 155 -4.97 -4.44 13.50
N TYR A 156 -5.11 -5.72 13.14
CA TYR A 156 -4.09 -6.43 12.35
C TYR A 156 -3.94 -5.84 10.94
N ALA A 157 -5.06 -5.46 10.29
CA ALA A 157 -5.02 -4.73 9.02
C ALA A 157 -4.41 -3.33 9.17
N TYR A 158 -4.61 -2.66 10.30
CA TYR A 158 -3.95 -1.39 10.59
C TYR A 158 -2.44 -1.54 10.74
N TRP A 159 -1.94 -2.60 11.38
CA TRP A 159 -0.51 -2.90 11.38
C TRP A 159 0.03 -3.06 9.96
N ALA A 160 -0.66 -3.79 9.08
CA ALA A 160 -0.23 -3.91 7.68
C ALA A 160 -0.16 -2.53 6.99
N LEU A 161 -1.14 -1.65 7.23
CA LEU A 161 -1.16 -0.29 6.67
C LEU A 161 -0.12 0.66 7.27
N LEU A 162 0.50 0.36 8.41
CA LEU A 162 1.60 1.18 8.93
C LEU A 162 2.77 1.29 7.93
N MET A 163 2.91 0.33 7.01
CA MET A 163 3.90 0.41 5.94
C MET A 163 3.71 1.64 5.04
N GLU A 164 2.50 2.20 4.98
CA GLU A 164 2.21 3.44 4.25
C GLU A 164 2.91 4.65 4.85
N VAL A 165 3.24 4.64 6.15
CA VAL A 165 4.07 5.70 6.76
C VAL A 165 5.44 5.78 6.08
N ASN A 166 6.04 4.62 5.78
CA ASN A 166 7.26 4.59 4.97
C ASN A 166 6.99 4.99 3.51
N SER A 167 5.87 4.55 2.92
CA SER A 167 5.50 4.90 1.54
C SER A 167 5.47 6.40 1.29
N ILE A 168 5.07 7.23 2.28
CA ILE A 168 5.15 8.71 2.19
C ILE A 168 6.57 9.15 1.80
N PHE A 169 7.58 8.74 2.58
CA PHE A 169 8.98 9.13 2.35
C PHE A 169 9.55 8.48 1.08
N LEU A 170 9.16 7.25 0.78
CA LEU A 170 9.57 6.53 -0.42
C LEU A 170 9.09 7.23 -1.70
N HIS A 171 7.82 7.65 -1.72
CA HIS A 171 7.24 8.36 -2.86
C HIS A 171 7.78 9.79 -2.96
N MET A 172 7.94 10.51 -1.84
CA MET A 172 8.60 11.82 -1.83
C MET A 172 10.03 11.73 -2.38
N ARG A 173 10.81 10.73 -1.93
CA ARG A 173 12.16 10.46 -2.45
C ARG A 173 12.15 10.27 -3.97
N SER A 174 11.24 9.42 -4.47
CA SER A 174 11.11 9.12 -5.89
C SER A 174 10.68 10.36 -6.70
N LEU A 175 9.76 11.16 -6.16
CA LEU A 175 9.32 12.42 -6.74
C LEU A 175 10.50 13.40 -6.87
N MET A 176 11.28 13.59 -5.79
CA MET A 176 12.45 14.47 -5.77
C MET A 176 13.52 14.03 -6.78
N GLN A 177 13.74 12.72 -6.93
CA GLN A 177 14.65 12.18 -7.94
C GLN A 177 14.17 12.49 -9.35
N ILE A 178 12.87 12.28 -9.63
CA ILE A 178 12.32 12.50 -10.96
C ILE A 178 12.34 13.98 -11.32
N ILE A 179 12.13 14.92 -10.40
CA ILE A 179 12.18 16.36 -10.71
C ILE A 179 13.60 16.96 -10.68
N GLY A 180 14.62 16.17 -10.35
CA GLY A 180 16.00 16.66 -10.18
C GLY A 180 16.26 17.43 -8.88
N SER A 181 15.29 17.43 -7.95
CA SER A 181 15.41 18.09 -6.64
C SER A 181 16.40 17.40 -5.70
N ASN A 182 16.84 16.19 -6.04
CA ASN A 182 17.96 15.54 -5.36
C ASN A 182 19.30 16.29 -5.56
N VAL A 183 19.45 17.07 -6.63
CA VAL A 183 20.64 17.88 -6.91
C VAL A 183 20.45 19.31 -6.43
N THR A 184 19.28 19.91 -6.64
CA THR A 184 19.02 21.31 -6.29
C THR A 184 18.75 21.51 -4.80
N ASN A 185 18.05 20.59 -4.13
CA ASN A 185 17.73 20.66 -2.70
C ASN A 185 18.35 19.47 -1.95
N ARG A 186 19.69 19.41 -1.93
CA ARG A 186 20.43 18.26 -1.39
C ARG A 186 20.13 17.97 0.08
N ASP A 187 19.98 19.00 0.92
CA ASP A 187 19.74 18.82 2.35
C ASP A 187 18.37 18.21 2.65
N ILE A 188 17.31 18.73 2.01
CA ILE A 188 15.96 18.17 2.12
C ILE A 188 15.95 16.73 1.59
N TYR A 189 16.60 16.48 0.46
CA TYR A 189 16.68 15.14 -0.11
C TYR A 189 17.43 14.16 0.80
N ARG A 190 18.52 14.59 1.44
CA ARG A 190 19.26 13.81 2.43
C ARG A 190 18.39 13.46 3.64
N MET A 191 17.61 14.42 4.14
CA MET A 191 16.66 14.19 5.23
C MET A 191 15.57 13.19 4.84
N VAL A 192 14.93 13.35 3.66
CA VAL A 192 13.90 12.43 3.15
C VAL A 192 14.46 11.01 2.97
N ARG A 193 15.69 10.88 2.46
CA ARG A 193 16.37 9.57 2.35
C ARG A 193 16.59 8.92 3.72
N TRP A 194 17.01 9.69 4.71
CA TRP A 194 17.26 9.17 6.06
C TRP A 194 15.96 8.73 6.74
N PHE A 195 14.90 9.56 6.67
CA PHE A 195 13.58 9.16 7.15
C PHE A 195 13.05 7.94 6.40
N ASN A 196 13.20 7.89 5.08
CA ASN A 196 12.83 6.71 4.30
C ASN A 196 13.54 5.47 4.83
N PHE A 197 14.87 5.49 5.00
CA PHE A 197 15.63 4.35 5.52
C PHE A 197 15.14 3.89 6.91
N MET A 198 15.00 4.83 7.86
CA MET A 198 14.57 4.53 9.24
C MET A 198 13.14 3.98 9.29
N THR A 199 12.22 4.65 8.61
CA THR A 199 10.81 4.22 8.56
C THR A 199 10.65 2.90 7.81
N PHE A 200 11.52 2.58 6.84
CA PHE A 200 11.49 1.29 6.15
C PHE A 200 11.78 0.15 7.12
N ILE A 201 12.82 0.29 7.94
CA ILE A 201 13.19 -0.73 8.93
C ILE A 201 12.05 -0.96 9.93
N ILE A 202 11.48 0.13 10.45
CA ILE A 202 10.44 0.06 11.49
C ILE A 202 9.13 -0.44 10.89
N PHE A 203 8.56 0.28 9.93
CA PHE A 203 7.18 0.06 9.49
C PHE A 203 7.02 -1.02 8.42
N ARG A 204 8.10 -1.42 7.73
CA ARG A 204 8.05 -2.54 6.78
C ARG A 204 8.62 -3.82 7.35
N PHE A 205 9.82 -3.81 7.94
CA PHE A 205 10.40 -5.05 8.47
C PHE A 205 9.91 -5.39 9.87
N ALA A 206 10.06 -4.49 10.84
CA ALA A 206 9.73 -4.81 12.24
C ALA A 206 8.22 -5.09 12.42
N VAL A 207 7.35 -4.25 11.84
CA VAL A 207 5.90 -4.47 11.90
C VAL A 207 5.48 -5.76 11.18
N GLN A 208 6.06 -6.08 10.02
CA GLN A 208 5.71 -7.31 9.29
C GLN A 208 6.17 -8.57 10.04
N MET A 209 7.36 -8.54 10.65
CA MET A 209 7.83 -9.63 11.52
C MET A 209 6.94 -9.78 12.75
N TRP A 210 6.52 -8.67 13.36
CA TRP A 210 5.56 -8.66 14.46
C TRP A 210 4.24 -9.33 14.07
N GLN A 211 3.68 -8.97 12.90
CA GLN A 211 2.44 -9.55 12.39
C GLN A 211 2.52 -11.07 12.21
N ILE A 212 3.59 -11.56 11.56
CA ILE A 212 3.80 -13.00 11.34
C ILE A 212 3.91 -13.73 12.68
N ASN A 213 4.70 -13.20 13.61
CA ASN A 213 4.85 -13.76 14.94
C ASN A 213 3.52 -13.76 15.71
N TRP A 214 2.77 -12.66 15.69
CA TRP A 214 1.47 -12.56 16.35
C TRP A 214 0.50 -13.61 15.80
N ALA A 215 0.42 -13.75 14.48
CA ALA A 215 -0.44 -14.74 13.82
C ALA A 215 -0.05 -16.18 14.19
N TRP A 216 1.25 -16.47 14.28
CA TRP A 216 1.73 -17.78 14.70
C TRP A 216 1.37 -18.11 16.14
N GLN A 217 1.51 -17.15 17.06
CA GLN A 217 1.15 -17.32 18.47
C GLN A 217 -0.37 -17.51 18.65
N HIS A 218 -1.18 -16.83 17.84
CA HIS A 218 -2.65 -16.87 17.93
C HIS A 218 -3.31 -17.88 16.97
N ARG A 219 -2.54 -18.74 16.30
CA ARG A 219 -3.03 -19.67 15.27
C ARG A 219 -4.18 -20.58 15.70
N HIS A 220 -4.26 -20.91 17.00
CA HIS A 220 -5.30 -21.78 17.55
C HIS A 220 -6.62 -21.05 17.85
N ARG A 221 -6.61 -19.71 17.79
CA ARG A 221 -7.77 -18.85 18.04
C ARG A 221 -8.47 -18.39 16.77
N MET A 222 -8.01 -18.85 15.61
CA MET A 222 -8.54 -18.51 14.31
C MET A 222 -8.46 -19.70 13.35
N HIS A 223 -9.29 -19.69 12.33
CA HIS A 223 -9.31 -20.71 11.30
C HIS A 223 -7.92 -20.84 10.64
N PRO A 224 -7.45 -22.06 10.30
CA PRO A 224 -6.14 -22.27 9.68
C PRO A 224 -5.91 -21.44 8.41
N PHE A 225 -6.98 -21.11 7.68
CA PHE A 225 -6.94 -20.20 6.54
C PHE A 225 -6.36 -18.82 6.89
N TYR A 226 -6.81 -18.18 7.99
CA TYR A 226 -6.29 -16.87 8.40
C TYR A 226 -4.83 -16.95 8.80
N THR A 227 -4.45 -18.01 9.51
CA THR A 227 -3.04 -18.27 9.85
C THR A 227 -2.20 -18.43 8.60
N PHE A 228 -2.67 -19.20 7.61
CA PHE A 228 -1.98 -19.39 6.33
C PHE A 228 -1.80 -18.05 5.59
N VAL A 229 -2.87 -17.26 5.44
CA VAL A 229 -2.81 -15.95 4.79
C VAL A 229 -1.86 -15.00 5.53
N ALA A 230 -1.91 -14.98 6.87
CA ALA A 230 -1.06 -14.12 7.68
C ALA A 230 0.43 -14.49 7.58
N VAL A 231 0.78 -15.78 7.63
CA VAL A 231 2.17 -16.24 7.60
C VAL A 231 2.73 -16.24 6.18
N VAL A 232 2.03 -16.85 5.22
CA VAL A 232 2.50 -16.95 3.82
C VAL A 232 2.38 -15.61 3.13
N GLY A 233 1.27 -14.90 3.30
CA GLY A 233 1.11 -13.54 2.80
C GLY A 233 2.12 -12.59 3.44
N GLY A 234 2.32 -12.68 4.76
CA GLY A 234 3.37 -11.91 5.44
C GLY A 234 4.78 -12.20 4.91
N GLY A 235 5.09 -13.47 4.62
CA GLY A 235 6.35 -13.87 3.98
C GLY A 235 6.50 -13.28 2.57
N PHE A 236 5.45 -13.30 1.76
CA PHE A 236 5.42 -12.62 0.46
C PHE A 236 5.71 -11.12 0.59
N PHE A 237 5.09 -10.43 1.56
CA PHE A 237 5.35 -9.01 1.81
C PHE A 237 6.77 -8.75 2.34
N LEU A 238 7.35 -9.65 3.14
CA LEU A 238 8.77 -9.55 3.53
C LEU A 238 9.70 -9.65 2.32
N VAL A 239 9.45 -10.58 1.40
CA VAL A 239 10.27 -10.73 0.19
C VAL A 239 10.16 -9.48 -0.69
N THR A 240 8.94 -9.02 -0.98
CA THR A 240 8.75 -7.81 -1.80
C THR A 240 9.36 -6.56 -1.15
N ASN A 241 9.22 -6.40 0.17
CA ASN A 241 9.88 -5.33 0.92
C ASN A 241 11.41 -5.45 0.91
N THR A 242 11.96 -6.66 0.96
CA THR A 242 13.42 -6.89 0.87
C THR A 242 13.97 -6.49 -0.50
N VAL A 243 13.30 -6.91 -1.58
CA VAL A 243 13.68 -6.52 -2.95
C VAL A 243 13.62 -5.00 -3.12
N LEU A 244 12.55 -4.37 -2.63
CA LEU A 244 12.40 -2.91 -2.68
C LEU A 244 13.49 -2.19 -1.86
N PHE A 245 13.82 -2.70 -0.67
CA PHE A 245 14.86 -2.12 0.19
C PHE A 245 16.22 -2.14 -0.48
N ILE A 246 16.62 -3.28 -1.07
CA ILE A 246 17.88 -3.40 -1.81
C ILE A 246 17.94 -2.41 -2.98
N ARG A 247 16.84 -2.27 -3.75
CA ARG A 247 16.75 -1.31 -4.86
C ARG A 247 16.90 0.13 -4.39
N VAL A 248 16.27 0.49 -3.26
CA VAL A 248 16.39 1.82 -2.65
C VAL A 248 17.83 2.09 -2.22
N LEU A 249 18.45 1.15 -1.50
CA LEU A 249 19.83 1.28 -1.03
C LEU A 249 20.83 1.43 -2.18
N ALA A 250 20.68 0.63 -3.22
CA ALA A 250 21.53 0.73 -4.40
C ALA A 250 21.33 2.06 -5.15
N SER A 251 20.07 2.49 -5.32
CA SER A 251 19.75 3.78 -5.96
C SER A 251 20.29 4.99 -5.18
N ASP A 252 20.37 4.90 -3.86
CA ASP A 252 20.93 5.96 -2.99
C ASP A 252 22.46 5.88 -2.82
N GLY A 253 23.11 4.87 -3.41
CA GLY A 253 24.55 4.68 -3.41
C GLY A 253 25.12 3.96 -2.19
N PHE A 254 24.27 3.42 -1.30
CA PHE A 254 24.71 2.70 -0.09
C PHE A 254 25.38 1.36 -0.39
N LEU A 255 25.09 0.74 -1.54
CA LEU A 255 25.65 -0.56 -1.96
C LEU A 255 26.77 -0.42 -3.01
N GLY A 256 27.28 0.80 -3.23
CA GLY A 256 28.30 1.09 -4.23
C GLY A 256 27.78 1.14 -5.68
N GLU A 257 28.67 1.46 -6.60
CA GLU A 257 28.34 1.74 -8.01
C GLU A 257 27.97 0.48 -8.81
N TYR A 258 28.57 -0.67 -8.45
CA TYR A 258 28.26 -1.97 -9.04
C TYR A 258 26.79 -2.37 -8.81
N ALA A 259 26.32 -2.30 -7.56
CA ALA A 259 24.93 -2.60 -7.22
C ALA A 259 23.98 -1.59 -7.85
N LYS A 260 24.35 -0.30 -7.90
CA LYS A 260 23.57 0.74 -8.57
C LYS A 260 23.35 0.42 -10.04
N ASN A 261 24.36 -0.03 -10.79
CA ASN A 261 24.20 -0.37 -12.21
C ASN A 261 23.37 -1.64 -12.45
N HIS A 262 23.48 -2.65 -11.57
CA HIS A 262 22.74 -3.92 -11.70
C HIS A 262 21.28 -3.83 -11.23
N THR A 263 20.97 -2.86 -10.36
CA THR A 263 19.61 -2.63 -9.85
C THR A 263 18.94 -1.40 -10.47
N ALA A 264 19.69 -0.56 -11.20
CA ALA A 264 19.16 0.58 -11.92
C ALA A 264 18.23 0.08 -13.04
N ILE A 265 16.95 0.39 -12.89
CA ILE A 265 15.96 0.13 -13.92
C ILE A 265 15.80 1.43 -14.70
N HIS A 266 16.29 1.45 -15.94
CA HIS A 266 16.11 2.57 -16.86
C HIS A 266 14.65 2.64 -17.37
N ARG A 267 13.69 2.92 -16.47
CA ARG A 267 12.26 3.03 -16.83
C ARG A 267 12.00 4.16 -17.82
N ASP A 268 12.76 5.25 -17.73
CA ASP A 268 12.55 6.43 -18.58
C ASP A 268 13.04 6.23 -20.02
N THR A 269 13.94 5.27 -20.30
CA THR A 269 14.36 4.93 -21.67
C THR A 269 13.50 3.84 -22.32
N GLN A 270 12.77 3.04 -21.56
CA GLN A 270 11.85 2.04 -22.12
C GLN A 270 10.58 2.68 -22.71
N GLY A 271 10.10 3.78 -22.12
CA GLY A 271 8.97 4.55 -22.66
C GLY A 271 9.27 5.18 -24.03
N SER A 272 10.51 5.61 -24.29
CA SER A 272 10.93 6.14 -25.60
C SER A 272 10.92 5.09 -26.72
N VAL A 273 11.13 3.81 -26.40
CA VAL A 273 11.15 2.74 -27.41
C VAL A 273 9.75 2.42 -27.93
N ARG A 274 8.74 2.38 -27.05
CA ARG A 274 7.35 2.14 -27.46
C ARG A 274 6.78 3.30 -28.29
N ILE A 275 7.03 4.54 -27.91
CA ILE A 275 6.55 5.71 -28.67
C ILE A 275 7.21 5.80 -30.06
N MET A 276 8.50 5.44 -30.19
CA MET A 276 9.18 5.39 -31.51
C MET A 276 8.70 4.24 -32.41
N GLN A 277 8.26 3.12 -31.84
CA GLN A 277 7.69 2.02 -32.64
C GLN A 277 6.29 2.36 -33.16
N ASP A 278 5.47 3.05 -32.37
CA ASP A 278 4.13 3.48 -32.82
C ASP A 278 4.19 4.62 -33.85
N THR A 279 5.21 5.49 -33.83
CA THR A 279 5.40 6.53 -34.86
C THR A 279 6.09 6.06 -36.13
N LYS A 280 6.74 4.88 -36.13
CA LYS A 280 7.30 4.27 -37.35
C LYS A 280 6.31 3.40 -38.10
N ASN A 281 5.20 3.04 -37.47
CA ASN A 281 4.16 2.18 -38.03
C ASN A 281 2.86 2.95 -38.37
N SER A 282 2.90 4.29 -38.38
CA SER A 282 1.81 5.19 -38.79
C SER A 282 2.14 5.93 -40.07
#